data_AF-A0A6A4GG29-F1
#
_entry.id   AF-A0A6A4GG29-F1
#
_cell.length_a   1.000
_cell.length_b   1.000
_cell.length_c   1.000
_cell.angle_alpha   90.00
_cell.angle_beta   90.00
_cell.angle_gamma   90.00
#
_symmetry.space_group_name_H-M   'P 1'
#
loop_
_entity.id
_entity.type
_entity.pdbx_description
1 polymer ?
#
loop_
_entity_poly.entity_id
_entity_poly.type
_entity_poly.pdbx_seq_one_letter_code
_entity_poly.pdbx_strand_id
1 'polypeptide(L)'
;AGALFNHKSNKTGRHDSCHVFMEEKLGQLATFPDTSNNRFQTHAFAVEQLIINLDTYIEFLSYAKDQKAKHTFTNIKQKLFNVLHDIPTLEELAMLTVYSQILSLDPNLNALDMGPLHQSVFDLCKSIVKN
;
A
#
# COMPACT_ATOMS: atom_id res chain seq x y z
N ALA A 1 -3.62 5.11 -4.06
CA ALA A 1 -3.16 3.90 -4.79
C ALA A 1 -4.33 3.09 -5.39
N GLY A 2 -5.32 2.66 -4.60
CA GLY A 2 -6.42 1.80 -5.10
C GLY A 2 -7.17 2.29 -6.33
N ALA A 3 -7.54 3.58 -6.41
CA ALA A 3 -8.20 4.13 -7.59
C ALA A 3 -7.35 4.08 -8.89
N LEU A 4 -6.03 3.92 -8.79
CA LEU A 4 -5.12 3.77 -9.94
C LEU A 4 -4.86 2.31 -10.28
N PHE A 5 -4.66 1.48 -9.26
CA PHE A 5 -4.16 0.10 -9.40
C PHE A 5 -5.23 -0.99 -9.29
N ASN A 6 -6.40 -0.70 -8.72
CA ASN A 6 -7.52 -1.63 -8.63
C ASN A 6 -8.86 -0.88 -8.70
N HIS A 7 -9.15 -0.33 -9.89
CA HIS A 7 -10.38 0.42 -10.16
C HIS A 7 -11.41 -0.47 -10.84
N LYS A 8 -12.66 -0.48 -10.34
CA LYS A 8 -13.77 -1.31 -10.86
C LYS A 8 -14.12 -1.06 -12.33
N SER A 9 -13.83 0.12 -12.88
CA SER A 9 -14.05 0.41 -14.31
C SER A 9 -12.76 0.21 -15.10
N ASN A 10 -12.79 -0.77 -16.01
CA ASN A 10 -11.72 -1.11 -16.96
C ASN A 10 -11.34 0.08 -17.87
N LYS A 11 -12.23 1.06 -18.06
CA LYS A 11 -11.97 2.23 -18.93
C LYS A 11 -11.06 3.28 -18.28
N THR A 12 -10.88 3.25 -16.96
CA THR A 12 -10.21 4.33 -16.21
C THR A 12 -9.02 3.83 -15.39
N GLY A 13 -9.02 2.55 -14.98
CA GLY A 13 -7.97 1.92 -14.21
C GLY A 13 -6.76 1.50 -15.05
N ARG A 14 -5.58 1.45 -14.44
CA ARG A 14 -4.39 0.80 -15.01
C ARG A 14 -4.16 -0.59 -14.39
N HIS A 15 -5.24 -1.24 -13.96
CA HIS A 15 -5.18 -2.50 -13.23
C HIS A 15 -4.40 -3.56 -14.01
N ASP A 16 -4.82 -3.89 -15.23
CA ASP A 16 -4.20 -4.92 -16.05
C ASP A 16 -2.73 -4.62 -16.38
N SER A 17 -2.42 -3.36 -16.75
CA SER A 17 -1.03 -2.97 -17.04
C SER A 17 -0.14 -3.00 -15.80
N CYS A 18 -0.66 -2.62 -14.64
CA CYS A 18 0.06 -2.71 -13.38
C CYS A 18 0.27 -4.18 -13.01
N HIS A 19 -0.73 -5.02 -13.23
CA HIS A 19 -0.72 -6.42 -12.91
C HIS A 19 0.34 -7.18 -13.73
N VAL A 20 0.35 -6.99 -15.05
CA VAL A 20 1.37 -7.58 -15.94
C VAL A 20 2.78 -7.11 -15.57
N PHE A 21 2.95 -5.81 -15.30
CA PHE A 21 4.24 -5.25 -14.90
C PHE A 21 4.74 -5.83 -13.57
N MET A 22 3.84 -6.00 -12.61
CA MET A 22 4.18 -6.58 -11.30
C MET A 22 4.52 -8.07 -11.43
N GLU A 23 3.77 -8.82 -12.22
CA GLU A 23 4.06 -10.23 -12.50
C GLU A 23 5.41 -10.42 -13.18
N GLU A 24 5.74 -9.57 -14.16
CA GLU A 24 7.04 -9.57 -14.83
C GLU A 24 8.20 -9.30 -13.86
N LYS A 25 8.02 -8.35 -12.92
CA LYS A 25 9.08 -7.91 -12.00
C LYS A 25 9.23 -8.78 -10.75
N LEU A 26 8.12 -9.28 -10.22
CA LEU A 26 8.07 -10.00 -8.95
C LEU A 26 7.99 -11.52 -9.14
N GLY A 27 7.74 -12.00 -10.37
CA GLY A 27 7.56 -13.42 -10.67
C GLY A 27 6.28 -14.03 -10.10
N GLN A 28 5.38 -13.21 -9.56
CA GLN A 28 4.13 -13.64 -8.96
C GLN A 28 3.00 -12.64 -9.22
N LEU A 29 1.78 -13.16 -9.20
CA LEU A 29 0.56 -12.42 -9.45
C LEU A 29 0.24 -11.49 -8.26
N ALA A 30 0.59 -10.20 -8.36
CA ALA A 30 0.34 -9.22 -7.30
C ALA A 30 -0.85 -8.31 -7.66
N THR A 31 -2.06 -8.73 -7.29
CA THR A 31 -3.25 -7.89 -7.39
C THR A 31 -3.26 -6.85 -6.27
N PHE A 32 -3.38 -5.56 -6.60
CA PHE A 32 -3.47 -4.52 -5.58
C PHE A 32 -4.77 -4.67 -4.76
N PRO A 33 -4.76 -4.53 -3.43
CA PRO A 33 -5.93 -4.88 -2.60
C PRO A 33 -7.12 -3.94 -2.86
N ASP A 34 -8.33 -4.47 -2.70
CA ASP A 34 -9.56 -3.69 -2.93
C ASP A 34 -9.82 -2.71 -1.78
N THR A 35 -9.35 -1.48 -1.96
CA THR A 35 -9.58 -0.38 -1.02
C THR A 35 -10.95 0.29 -1.16
N SER A 36 -11.81 -0.18 -2.08
CA SER A 36 -13.17 0.36 -2.27
C SER A 36 -14.21 -0.40 -1.44
N ASN A 37 -13.78 -1.45 -0.75
CA ASN A 37 -14.61 -2.27 0.11
C ASN A 37 -14.42 -1.84 1.58
N ASN A 38 -15.53 -1.63 2.30
CA ASN A 38 -15.54 -1.21 3.72
C ASN A 38 -15.17 -2.34 4.70
N ARG A 39 -14.48 -3.39 4.23
CA ARG A 39 -14.02 -4.46 5.13
C ARG A 39 -12.90 -3.92 6.02
N PHE A 40 -12.90 -4.37 7.27
CA PHE A 40 -11.83 -4.06 8.22
C PHE A 40 -10.47 -4.42 7.58
N GLN A 41 -9.46 -3.56 7.75
CA GLN A 41 -8.07 -3.73 7.27
C GLN A 41 -7.82 -3.68 5.75
N THR A 42 -8.80 -3.46 4.87
CA THR A 42 -8.54 -3.38 3.40
C THR A 42 -7.51 -2.33 3.03
N HIS A 43 -7.55 -1.18 3.69
CA HIS A 43 -6.54 -0.13 3.53
C HIS A 43 -5.18 -0.55 4.05
N ALA A 44 -5.12 -1.30 5.15
CA ALA A 44 -3.86 -1.74 5.73
C ALA A 44 -3.12 -2.74 4.82
N PHE A 45 -3.82 -3.73 4.27
CA PHE A 45 -3.26 -4.64 3.27
C PHE A 45 -2.76 -3.89 2.02
N ALA A 46 -3.50 -2.87 1.59
CA ALA A 46 -3.08 -2.04 0.46
C ALA A 46 -1.80 -1.25 0.74
N VAL A 47 -1.63 -0.77 1.96
CA VAL A 47 -0.41 -0.08 2.40
C VAL A 47 0.75 -1.05 2.52
N GLU A 48 0.54 -2.23 3.11
CA GLU A 48 1.55 -3.29 3.22
C GLU A 48 2.09 -3.68 1.84
N GLN A 49 1.22 -3.98 0.88
CA GLN A 49 1.64 -4.33 -0.47
C GLN A 49 2.40 -3.19 -1.18
N LEU A 50 1.99 -1.94 -0.91
CA LEU A 50 2.63 -0.75 -1.48
C LEU A 50 4.05 -0.55 -0.94
N ILE A 51 4.27 -0.76 0.36
CA ILE A 51 5.58 -0.62 1.00
C ILE A 51 6.51 -1.76 0.59
N ILE A 52 6.03 -3.01 0.61
CA ILE A 52 6.84 -4.18 0.25
C ILE A 52 7.40 -4.06 -1.17
N ASN A 53 6.61 -3.48 -2.10
CA ASN A 53 6.96 -3.38 -3.52
C ASN A 53 7.16 -1.91 -3.95
N LEU A 54 7.59 -1.04 -3.03
CA LEU A 54 7.67 0.41 -3.24
C LEU A 54 8.42 0.77 -4.53
N ASP A 55 9.62 0.24 -4.71
CA ASP A 55 10.47 0.50 -5.87
C ASP A 55 9.79 0.07 -7.17
N THR A 56 9.15 -1.09 -7.17
CA THR A 56 8.41 -1.61 -8.34
C THR A 56 7.23 -0.69 -8.70
N TYR A 57 6.53 -0.13 -7.72
CA TYR A 57 5.45 0.85 -7.96
C TYR A 57 6.00 2.18 -8.50
N ILE A 58 7.14 2.65 -8.00
CA ILE A 58 7.81 3.85 -8.50
C ILE A 58 8.28 3.64 -9.95
N GLU A 59 8.86 2.47 -10.25
CA GLU A 59 9.30 2.09 -11.59
C GLU A 59 8.09 2.03 -12.55
N PHE A 60 7.00 1.39 -12.14
CA PHE A 60 5.77 1.32 -12.92
C PHE A 60 5.22 2.71 -13.25
N LEU A 61 5.18 3.62 -12.27
CA LEU A 61 4.72 4.99 -12.50
C LEU A 61 5.60 5.71 -13.52
N SER A 62 6.93 5.54 -13.43
CA SER A 62 7.91 6.11 -14.35
C SER A 62 7.74 5.55 -15.77
N TYR A 63 7.66 4.23 -15.93
CA TYR A 63 7.35 3.59 -17.21
C TYR A 63 6.04 4.11 -17.80
N ALA A 64 5.00 4.22 -16.98
CA ALA A 64 3.69 4.70 -17.43
C ALA A 64 3.63 6.22 -17.70
N LYS A 65 4.66 6.98 -17.32
CA LYS A 65 4.89 8.37 -17.74
C LYS A 65 5.57 8.37 -19.11
N ASP A 66 6.58 7.54 -19.30
CA ASP A 66 7.39 7.49 -20.51
C ASP A 66 6.61 6.98 -21.72
N GLN A 67 5.62 6.11 -21.49
CA GLN A 67 4.70 5.65 -22.55
C GLN A 67 3.75 6.72 -23.10
N LYS A 68 3.69 7.90 -22.49
CA LYS A 68 2.88 9.01 -23.03
C LYS A 68 3.69 9.85 -23.99
N ALA A 69 3.10 10.27 -25.09
CA ALA A 69 3.72 11.16 -26.07
C ALA A 69 4.29 12.47 -25.48
N LYS A 70 3.70 12.98 -24.39
CA LYS A 70 4.17 14.19 -23.70
C LYS A 70 5.14 13.91 -22.54
N HIS A 71 5.38 12.64 -22.21
CA HIS A 71 6.21 12.21 -21.07
C HIS A 71 5.83 12.87 -19.72
N THR A 72 4.54 13.15 -19.52
CA THR A 72 4.03 13.83 -18.31
C THR A 72 3.05 12.97 -17.51
N PHE A 73 3.12 13.13 -16.18
CA PHE A 73 2.16 12.53 -15.27
C PHE A 73 0.78 13.19 -15.39
N THR A 74 -0.28 12.44 -15.04
CA THR A 74 -1.56 13.07 -14.68
C THR A 74 -1.49 13.58 -13.24
N ASN A 75 -2.34 14.53 -12.85
CA ASN A 75 -2.37 15.07 -11.49
C ASN A 75 -2.42 14.00 -10.40
N ILE A 76 -3.24 12.95 -10.59
CA ILE A 76 -3.36 11.85 -9.61
C ILE A 76 -2.07 11.01 -9.54
N LYS A 77 -1.44 10.72 -10.68
CA LYS A 77 -0.18 9.98 -10.71
C LYS A 77 0.97 10.77 -10.12
N GLN A 78 1.05 12.08 -10.42
CA GLN A 78 2.07 12.96 -9.86
C GLN A 78 1.96 13.01 -8.34
N LYS A 79 0.74 13.22 -7.81
CA LYS A 79 0.50 13.20 -6.36
C LYS A 79 0.93 11.88 -5.73
N LEU A 80 0.56 10.76 -6.34
CA LEU A 80 0.98 9.46 -5.84
C LEU A 80 2.51 9.29 -5.90
N PHE A 81 3.13 9.64 -7.02
CA PHE A 81 4.59 9.56 -7.19
C PHE A 81 5.32 10.38 -6.12
N ASN A 82 4.86 11.61 -5.84
CA ASN A 82 5.43 12.46 -4.79
C ASN A 82 5.27 11.81 -3.41
N VAL A 83 4.09 11.28 -3.09
CA VAL A 83 3.83 10.58 -1.83
C VAL A 83 4.77 9.37 -1.65
N LEU A 84 5.04 8.62 -2.71
CA LEU A 84 5.95 7.47 -2.67
C LEU A 84 7.43 7.86 -2.50
N HIS A 85 7.78 9.14 -2.59
CA HIS A 85 9.13 9.66 -2.31
C HIS A 85 9.17 10.50 -1.02
N ASP A 86 8.04 10.70 -0.36
CA ASP A 86 7.95 11.50 0.85
C ASP A 86 8.20 10.61 2.07
N ILE A 87 9.39 10.73 2.65
CA ILE A 87 9.83 9.91 3.79
C ILE A 87 8.84 9.97 4.97
N PRO A 88 8.37 11.16 5.42
CA PRO A 88 7.38 11.22 6.50
C PRO A 88 6.10 10.44 6.19
N THR A 89 5.57 10.56 4.96
CA THR A 89 4.39 9.77 4.57
C THR A 89 4.69 8.27 4.55
N LEU A 90 5.88 7.85 4.07
CA LEU A 90 6.27 6.43 4.08
C LEU A 90 6.39 5.87 5.50
N GLU A 91 6.87 6.67 6.46
CA GLU A 91 6.90 6.29 7.88
C GLU A 91 5.49 6.10 8.45
N GLU A 92 4.55 7.01 8.17
CA GLU A 92 3.15 6.85 8.58
C GLU A 92 2.53 5.57 8.00
N LEU A 93 2.80 5.30 6.73
CA LEU A 93 2.35 4.08 6.05
C LEU A 93 2.97 2.82 6.68
N ALA A 94 4.27 2.84 7.01
CA ALA A 94 4.94 1.70 7.66
C ALA A 94 4.36 1.43 9.04
N MET A 95 4.09 2.47 9.82
CA MET A 95 3.44 2.36 11.12
C MET A 95 2.04 1.78 11.01
N LEU A 96 1.26 2.16 9.99
CA LEU A 96 -0.05 1.57 9.71
C LEU A 96 0.05 0.07 9.40
N THR A 97 1.05 -0.37 8.63
CA THR A 97 1.29 -1.79 8.35
C THR A 97 1.60 -2.55 9.63
N VAL A 98 2.57 -2.08 10.42
CA VAL A 98 2.96 -2.71 11.70
C VAL A 98 1.76 -2.82 12.63
N TYR A 99 1.00 -1.73 12.79
CA TYR A 99 -0.21 -1.71 13.60
C TYR A 99 -1.24 -2.75 13.11
N SER A 100 -1.44 -2.87 11.80
CA SER A 100 -2.40 -3.81 11.24
C SER A 100 -2.01 -5.27 11.39
N GLN A 101 -0.72 -5.61 11.27
CA GLN A 101 -0.21 -6.97 11.45
C GLN A 101 -0.40 -7.43 12.90
N ILE A 102 -0.23 -6.50 13.84
CA ILE A 102 -0.47 -6.72 15.27
C ILE A 102 -1.96 -6.94 15.56
N LEU A 103 -2.85 -6.15 14.95
CA LEU A 103 -4.29 -6.29 15.17
C LEU A 103 -4.90 -7.51 14.46
N SER A 104 -4.26 -8.02 13.42
CA SER A 104 -4.71 -9.19 12.65
C SER A 104 -4.49 -10.52 13.38
N LEU A 105 -4.29 -10.51 14.70
CA LEU A 105 -3.99 -11.72 15.45
C LEU A 105 -5.22 -12.63 15.59
N ASP A 106 -5.05 -13.85 15.10
CA ASP A 106 -5.88 -15.06 15.19
C ASP A 106 -7.41 -14.81 15.12
N PRO A 107 -8.12 -15.25 14.05
CA PRO A 107 -9.58 -15.13 13.96
C PRO A 107 -10.34 -15.83 15.10
N ASN A 108 -9.66 -16.66 15.90
CA ASN A 108 -10.22 -17.31 17.09
C ASN A 108 -10.04 -16.51 18.39
N LEU A 109 -9.29 -15.40 18.37
CA LEU A 109 -9.02 -14.57 19.54
C LEU A 109 -10.05 -13.43 19.60
N ASN A 110 -10.68 -13.26 20.76
CA ASN A 110 -11.63 -12.16 20.95
C ASN A 110 -10.87 -10.83 21.00
N ALA A 111 -11.29 -9.86 20.21
CA ALA A 111 -10.69 -8.53 20.16
C ALA A 111 -10.68 -7.81 21.52
N LEU A 112 -11.61 -8.14 22.43
CA LEU A 112 -11.64 -7.58 23.78
C LEU A 112 -10.49 -8.10 24.67
N ASP A 113 -9.94 -9.27 24.36
CA ASP A 113 -8.84 -9.89 25.11
C ASP A 113 -7.46 -9.41 24.63
N MET A 114 -7.41 -8.59 23.57
CA MET A 114 -6.17 -8.07 22.97
C MET A 114 -5.59 -6.85 23.70
N GLY A 115 -6.22 -6.35 24.77
CA GLY A 115 -5.75 -5.19 25.52
C GLY A 115 -4.25 -5.22 25.90
N PRO A 116 -3.74 -6.32 26.48
CA PRO A 116 -2.31 -6.45 26.81
C PRO A 116 -1.38 -6.44 25.59
N LEU A 117 -1.82 -7.02 24.47
CA LEU A 117 -1.08 -7.01 23.20
C LEU A 117 -1.02 -5.59 22.62
N HIS A 118 -2.12 -4.85 22.62
CA HIS A 118 -2.14 -3.46 22.14
C HIS A 118 -1.19 -2.58 22.95
N GLN A 119 -1.09 -2.83 24.26
CA GLN A 119 -0.17 -2.10 25.13
C GLN A 119 1.30 -2.39 24.80
N SER A 120 1.68 -3.66 24.57
CA SER A 120 3.06 -4.02 24.23
C SER A 120 3.50 -3.40 22.90
N VAL A 121 2.57 -3.29 21.96
CA VAL A 121 2.80 -2.69 20.65
C VAL A 121 2.96 -1.19 20.76
N PHE A 122 2.11 -0.54 21.55
CA PHE A 122 2.25 0.87 21.83
C PHE A 122 3.61 1.20 22.46
N ASP A 123 4.09 0.33 23.36
CA ASP A 123 5.40 0.48 23.98
C ASP A 123 6.55 0.23 22.99
N LEU A 124 6.39 -0.71 22.05
CA LEU A 124 7.32 -0.91 20.93
C LEU A 124 7.37 0.33 20.01
N CYS A 125 6.22 0.89 19.62
CA CYS A 125 6.16 2.10 18.80
C CYS A 125 6.88 3.26 19.49
N LYS A 126 6.69 3.42 20.81
CA LYS A 126 7.41 4.43 21.61
C LYS A 126 8.92 4.21 21.67
N SER A 127 9.39 2.96 21.66
CA SER A 127 10.82 2.68 21.68
C SER A 127 11.49 2.99 20.35
N ILE A 128 10.79 2.74 19.24
CA ILE A 128 11.23 3.09 17.88
C ILE A 128 11.36 4.61 17.73
N VAL A 129 10.37 5.38 18.18
CA VAL A 129 10.39 6.87 18.12
C VAL A 129 11.50 7.50 18.98
N LYS A 130 12.01 6.78 19.99
CA LYS A 130 13.05 7.27 20.89
C LYS A 130 14.48 7.01 20.41
N ASN A 131 14.67 6.11 19.44
CA ASN A 131 15.96 5.88 18.78
C ASN A 131 16.11 6.82 17.57
#